data_AF-A0A8H4EX29-F1
#
_entry.id   AF-A0A8H4EX29-F1
#
_cell.length_a   1.000
_cell.length_b   1.000
_cell.length_c   1.000
_cell.angle_alpha   90.00
_cell.angle_beta   90.00
_cell.angle_gamma   90.00
#
_symmetry.space_group_name_H-M   'P 1'
#
loop_
_entity.id
_entity.type
_entity.pdbx_description
1 polymer ?
#
loop_
_entity_poly.entity_id
_entity_poly.type
_entity_poly.pdbx_seq_one_letter_code
_entity_poly.pdbx_strand_id
1 'polypeptide(L)'
;MNCARHGIPMRLYDIYGGEARKYPLACIEHLVQQLNQDQTLLIMYDIICLCKQKLQACIPELRNRDPFYLVTVFHAYAHSMHCQVEFHPRVVDGSGYTDGEGVERFWSILNRFSGMTRSMSKYNRKALITDVVNFFKQNKMIEIRKSFNPNAPLKILPNFTCDIANQVFKKYNNALSDIKRLNITNKKYTELSKDWEKYVKVLATPATPSGIKDMLERAEKQSRLANKSEYIRLCAEYLQITEDLKDPSNKKITNTRLIAQSNSLYKKIRALRDKYGFRIITRLDDRYFLEHEEEVKVVRYNTQVAEAKVEEVVQTRPWYKSLLPF
;
A
#
# COMPACT_ATOMS: atom_id res chain seq x y z
N MET A 1 -15.61 7.99 -6.72
CA MET A 1 -15.92 6.55 -6.56
C MET A 1 -16.01 5.89 -7.93
N ASN A 2 -15.38 4.73 -8.09
CA ASN A 2 -15.42 3.91 -9.29
C ASN A 2 -15.76 2.45 -8.93
N CYS A 3 -16.13 1.67 -9.94
CA CYS A 3 -16.18 0.22 -9.79
C CYS A 3 -14.74 -0.33 -9.76
N ALA A 4 -14.32 -0.98 -8.67
CA ALA A 4 -12.95 -1.47 -8.51
C ALA A 4 -12.51 -2.42 -9.64
N ARG A 5 -13.40 -3.33 -10.05
CA ARG A 5 -13.10 -4.31 -11.10
C ARG A 5 -13.00 -3.71 -12.50
N HIS A 6 -13.95 -2.84 -12.84
CA HIS A 6 -14.06 -2.29 -14.19
C HIS A 6 -13.27 -0.98 -14.36
N GLY A 7 -12.88 -0.33 -13.27
CA GLY A 7 -12.26 0.98 -13.27
C GLY A 7 -13.16 2.12 -13.72
N ILE A 8 -14.47 1.88 -13.90
CA ILE A 8 -15.41 2.88 -14.43
C ILE A 8 -15.84 3.85 -13.32
N PRO A 9 -15.66 5.17 -13.49
CA PRO A 9 -16.14 6.16 -12.53
C PRO A 9 -17.67 6.09 -12.44
N MET A 10 -18.18 5.89 -11.24
CA MET A 10 -19.62 5.86 -10.97
C MET A 10 -20.11 7.22 -10.48
N ARG A 11 -19.30 7.89 -9.67
CA ARG A 11 -19.67 9.18 -9.08
C ARG A 11 -18.45 10.04 -8.80
N LEU A 12 -18.57 11.31 -9.16
CA LEU A 12 -17.61 12.36 -8.85
C LEU A 12 -18.23 13.28 -7.79
N TYR A 13 -17.37 13.78 -6.89
CA TYR A 13 -17.76 14.69 -5.82
C TYR A 13 -16.89 15.94 -5.91
N ASP A 14 -17.50 17.10 -5.73
CA ASP A 14 -16.76 18.35 -5.58
C ASP A 14 -16.13 18.36 -4.17
N ILE A 15 -14.80 18.45 -4.15
CA ILE A 15 -14.01 18.49 -2.92
C ILE A 15 -13.69 19.95 -2.59
N TYR A 16 -14.04 20.36 -1.38
CA TYR A 16 -13.75 21.69 -0.84
C TYR A 16 -12.82 21.57 0.37
N GLY A 17 -11.76 22.37 0.40
CA GLY A 17 -10.80 22.39 1.52
C GLY A 17 -9.83 21.20 1.56
N GLY A 18 -9.62 20.53 0.43
CA GLY A 18 -8.69 19.39 0.31
C GLY A 18 -9.33 18.04 0.62
N GLU A 19 -8.54 16.98 0.47
CA GLU A 19 -8.96 15.61 0.73
C GLU A 19 -9.26 15.40 2.21
N ALA A 20 -10.40 14.76 2.50
CA ALA A 20 -10.84 14.50 3.86
C ALA A 20 -11.61 13.18 3.93
N ARG A 21 -11.57 12.53 5.10
CA ARG A 21 -12.24 11.23 5.35
C ARG A 21 -13.76 11.26 5.20
N LYS A 22 -14.39 12.45 5.14
CA LYS A 22 -15.82 12.64 4.91
C LYS A 22 -16.27 12.23 3.51
N TYR A 23 -15.42 12.36 2.49
CA TYR A 23 -15.81 12.01 1.12
C TYR A 23 -15.89 10.50 0.89
N PRO A 24 -14.91 9.68 1.33
CA PRO A 24 -15.05 8.22 1.30
C PRO A 24 -16.28 7.72 2.06
N LEU A 25 -16.57 8.31 3.23
CA LEU A 25 -17.76 7.97 4.01
C LEU A 25 -19.04 8.19 3.19
N ALA A 26 -19.23 9.38 2.61
CA ALA A 26 -20.39 9.68 1.77
C ALA A 26 -20.46 8.82 0.49
N CYS A 27 -19.32 8.39 -0.06
CA CYS A 27 -19.29 7.46 -1.19
C CYS A 27 -19.82 6.09 -0.80
N ILE A 28 -19.33 5.55 0.33
CA ILE A 28 -19.68 4.20 0.80
C ILE A 28 -21.13 4.16 1.27
N GLU A 29 -21.59 5.18 2.01
CA GLU A 29 -22.99 5.29 2.43
C GLU A 29 -23.94 5.27 1.22
N HIS A 30 -23.65 6.08 0.20
CA HIS A 30 -24.43 6.09 -1.02
C HIS A 30 -24.43 4.72 -1.73
N LEU A 31 -23.28 4.04 -1.79
CA LEU A 31 -23.19 2.72 -2.40
C LEU A 31 -24.03 1.68 -1.64
N VAL A 32 -23.93 1.66 -0.31
CA VAL A 32 -24.69 0.73 0.55
C VAL A 32 -26.20 0.91 0.39
N GLN A 33 -26.68 2.15 0.25
CA GLN A 33 -28.09 2.46 0.02
C GLN A 33 -28.62 1.98 -1.34
N GLN A 34 -27.75 1.75 -2.32
CA GLN A 34 -28.14 1.33 -3.68
C GLN A 34 -28.00 -0.18 -3.91
N LEU A 35 -27.25 -0.87 -3.06
CA LEU A 35 -27.01 -2.31 -3.18
C LEU A 35 -28.00 -3.10 -2.33
N ASN A 36 -28.50 -4.21 -2.88
CA ASN A 36 -29.31 -5.16 -2.14
C ASN A 36 -28.51 -5.74 -0.95
N GLN A 37 -29.20 -6.16 0.11
CA GLN A 37 -28.56 -6.61 1.35
C GLN A 37 -27.79 -7.93 1.21
N ASP A 38 -28.14 -8.74 0.21
CA ASP A 38 -27.54 -10.05 -0.11
C ASP A 38 -26.21 -9.94 -0.89
N GLN A 39 -25.87 -8.75 -1.40
CA GLN A 39 -24.67 -8.56 -2.20
C GLN A 39 -23.43 -8.38 -1.31
N THR A 40 -22.45 -9.27 -1.49
CA THR A 40 -21.13 -9.13 -0.89
C THR A 40 -20.44 -7.86 -1.41
N LEU A 41 -19.90 -7.07 -0.49
CA LEU A 41 -19.29 -5.79 -0.79
C LEU A 41 -17.77 -5.84 -0.61
N LEU A 42 -17.05 -5.24 -1.54
CA LEU A 42 -15.60 -5.04 -1.47
C LEU A 42 -15.30 -3.54 -1.56
N ILE A 43 -14.59 -3.02 -0.56
CA ILE A 43 -14.26 -1.61 -0.41
C ILE A 43 -12.75 -1.47 -0.47
N MET A 44 -12.25 -0.80 -1.51
CA MET A 44 -10.84 -0.44 -1.64
C MET A 44 -10.64 1.03 -1.37
N TYR A 45 -9.74 1.38 -0.45
CA TYR A 45 -9.36 2.77 -0.18
C TYR A 45 -7.96 2.83 0.44
N ASP A 46 -7.17 3.80 0.04
CA ASP A 46 -5.76 3.97 0.43
C ASP A 46 -5.59 3.83 1.94
N ILE A 47 -6.36 4.59 2.71
CA ILE A 47 -6.28 4.59 4.18
C ILE A 47 -7.42 3.80 4.85
N ILE A 48 -7.93 2.74 4.21
CA ILE A 48 -9.05 1.97 4.76
C ILE A 48 -8.75 1.43 6.16
N CYS A 49 -7.50 1.10 6.45
CA CYS A 49 -7.05 0.61 7.76
C CYS A 49 -7.30 1.62 8.90
N LEU A 50 -7.27 2.92 8.61
CA LEU A 50 -7.58 3.98 9.56
C LEU A 50 -9.07 4.36 9.58
N CYS A 51 -9.82 3.93 8.56
CA CYS A 51 -11.20 4.32 8.35
C CYS A 51 -12.20 3.20 8.69
N LYS A 52 -11.83 1.92 8.64
CA LYS A 52 -12.70 0.75 8.84
C LYS A 52 -13.63 0.89 10.05
N GLN A 53 -13.07 1.10 11.24
CA GLN A 53 -13.85 1.23 12.48
C GLN A 53 -14.84 2.40 12.41
N LYS A 54 -14.40 3.55 11.89
CA LYS A 54 -15.25 4.73 11.76
C LYS A 54 -16.36 4.54 10.71
N LEU A 55 -16.05 3.87 9.60
CA LEU A 55 -17.03 3.51 8.58
C LEU A 55 -18.13 2.61 9.16
N GLN A 56 -17.75 1.57 9.90
CA GLN A 56 -18.69 0.65 10.56
C GLN A 56 -19.51 1.33 11.66
N ALA A 57 -18.94 2.32 12.35
CA ALA A 57 -19.66 3.11 13.35
C ALA A 57 -20.68 4.07 12.71
N CYS A 58 -20.32 4.70 11.59
CA CYS A 58 -21.19 5.66 10.90
C CYS A 58 -22.20 5.01 9.95
N ILE A 59 -21.90 3.81 9.43
CA ILE A 59 -22.75 3.04 8.51
C ILE A 59 -22.94 1.64 9.11
N PRO A 60 -23.88 1.46 10.06
CA PRO A 60 -24.07 0.21 10.78
C PRO A 60 -24.33 -1.01 9.89
N GLU A 61 -24.92 -0.81 8.72
CA GLU A 61 -25.21 -1.84 7.71
C GLU A 61 -23.93 -2.56 7.24
N LEU A 62 -22.78 -1.88 7.29
CA LEU A 62 -21.50 -2.51 6.95
C LEU A 62 -21.12 -3.62 7.94
N ARG A 63 -21.57 -3.58 9.20
CA ARG A 63 -21.30 -4.66 10.17
C ARG A 63 -22.09 -5.92 9.83
N ASN A 64 -23.32 -5.76 9.34
CA ASN A 64 -24.17 -6.89 8.96
C ASN A 64 -23.76 -7.52 7.64
N ARG A 65 -23.21 -6.70 6.71
CA ARG A 65 -22.79 -7.16 5.38
C ARG A 65 -21.38 -7.77 5.34
N ASP A 66 -20.58 -7.57 6.39
CA ASP A 66 -19.19 -8.01 6.51
C ASP A 66 -18.35 -7.83 5.21
N PRO A 67 -18.15 -6.59 4.75
CA PRO A 67 -17.46 -6.34 3.49
C PRO A 67 -15.97 -6.63 3.58
N PHE A 68 -15.37 -6.99 2.44
CA PHE A 68 -13.93 -7.04 2.29
C PHE A 68 -13.37 -5.61 2.26
N TYR A 69 -12.57 -5.27 3.26
CA TYR A 69 -11.83 -4.00 3.30
C TYR A 69 -10.43 -4.22 2.73
N LEU A 70 -10.03 -3.43 1.75
CA LEU A 70 -8.72 -3.57 1.10
C LEU A 70 -8.04 -2.21 0.90
N VAL A 71 -6.71 -2.20 0.93
CA VAL A 71 -5.91 -1.10 0.41
C VAL A 71 -5.69 -1.35 -1.08
N THR A 72 -5.61 -0.31 -1.93
CA THR A 72 -5.26 -0.53 -3.34
C THR A 72 -3.83 -1.08 -3.46
N VAL A 73 -3.54 -1.86 -4.51
CA VAL A 73 -2.29 -2.64 -4.58
C VAL A 73 -1.04 -1.76 -4.53
N PHE A 74 -1.05 -0.58 -5.17
CA PHE A 74 0.11 0.30 -5.17
C PHE A 74 0.34 0.91 -3.78
N HIS A 75 -0.73 1.38 -3.13
CA HIS A 75 -0.65 1.98 -1.80
C HIS A 75 -0.40 0.97 -0.69
N ALA A 76 -0.84 -0.27 -0.87
CA ALA A 76 -0.66 -1.31 0.13
C ALA A 76 0.83 -1.47 0.50
N TYR A 77 1.74 -1.42 -0.47
CA TYR A 77 3.18 -1.51 -0.20
C TYR A 77 3.75 -0.34 0.61
N ALA A 78 3.10 0.82 0.59
CA ALA A 78 3.48 1.98 1.40
C ALA A 78 2.96 1.89 2.84
N HIS A 79 2.05 0.96 3.13
CA HIS A 79 1.48 0.78 4.45
C HIS A 79 2.37 -0.09 5.34
N SER A 80 2.11 -0.04 6.66
CA SER A 80 2.75 -0.98 7.58
C SER A 80 2.42 -2.42 7.18
N MET A 81 3.36 -3.33 7.41
CA MET A 81 3.16 -4.70 6.97
C MET A 81 1.96 -5.38 7.65
N HIS A 82 1.59 -4.99 8.89
CA HIS A 82 0.32 -5.42 9.51
C HIS A 82 -0.87 -5.07 8.63
N CYS A 83 -0.91 -3.83 8.13
CA CYS A 83 -1.95 -3.38 7.22
C CYS A 83 -1.88 -4.15 5.88
N GLN A 84 -0.70 -4.57 5.44
CA GLN A 84 -0.59 -5.40 4.24
C GLN A 84 -1.12 -6.82 4.47
N VAL A 85 -0.81 -7.47 5.59
CA VAL A 85 -1.36 -8.80 5.90
C VAL A 85 -2.89 -8.76 6.03
N GLU A 86 -3.44 -7.73 6.68
CA GLU A 86 -4.89 -7.63 6.91
C GLU A 86 -5.68 -7.15 5.68
N PHE A 87 -5.12 -6.22 4.89
CA PHE A 87 -5.89 -5.48 3.87
C PHE A 87 -5.29 -5.56 2.45
N HIS A 88 -4.17 -6.27 2.22
CA HIS A 88 -3.60 -6.34 0.88
C HIS A 88 -4.49 -7.20 -0.04
N PRO A 89 -4.87 -6.71 -1.24
CA PRO A 89 -5.80 -7.42 -2.13
C PRO A 89 -5.35 -8.82 -2.50
N ARG A 90 -4.04 -9.05 -2.62
CA ARG A 90 -3.49 -10.39 -2.94
C ARG A 90 -3.53 -11.38 -1.77
N VAL A 91 -3.66 -10.90 -0.54
CA VAL A 91 -3.70 -11.72 0.68
C VAL A 91 -5.13 -12.04 1.07
N VAL A 92 -6.04 -11.06 1.00
CA VAL A 92 -7.45 -11.26 1.36
C VAL A 92 -8.17 -12.07 0.27
N ASP A 93 -8.74 -13.20 0.67
CA ASP A 93 -9.56 -14.05 -0.20
C ASP A 93 -10.85 -13.32 -0.63
N GLY A 94 -11.30 -13.58 -1.86
CA GLY A 94 -12.51 -12.95 -2.42
C GLY A 94 -12.28 -11.63 -3.18
N SER A 95 -11.06 -11.09 -3.17
CA SER A 95 -10.74 -9.83 -3.87
C SER A 95 -10.77 -9.92 -5.40
N GLY A 96 -10.54 -11.13 -5.93
CA GLY A 96 -10.09 -11.33 -7.31
C GLY A 96 -8.78 -10.59 -7.57
N TYR A 97 -8.11 -10.80 -8.70
CA TYR A 97 -6.88 -10.04 -9.03
C TYR A 97 -7.12 -8.53 -9.33
N THR A 98 -8.06 -7.89 -8.63
CA THR A 98 -8.43 -6.50 -8.71
C THR A 98 -7.38 -5.65 -8.00
N ASP A 99 -6.82 -4.66 -8.70
CA ASP A 99 -5.78 -3.81 -8.14
C ASP A 99 -6.31 -2.61 -7.34
N GLY A 100 -7.54 -2.15 -7.61
CA GLY A 100 -8.13 -0.99 -6.98
C GLY A 100 -7.64 0.36 -7.52
N GLU A 101 -6.68 0.37 -8.45
CA GLU A 101 -5.99 1.56 -8.97
C GLU A 101 -6.77 2.30 -10.07
N GLY A 102 -8.09 2.11 -10.11
CA GLY A 102 -8.92 2.66 -11.19
C GLY A 102 -9.14 4.17 -11.04
N VAL A 103 -9.13 4.70 -9.81
CA VAL A 103 -9.34 6.13 -9.54
C VAL A 103 -8.13 6.92 -10.01
N GLU A 104 -6.94 6.43 -9.72
CA GLU A 104 -5.63 7.00 -10.04
C GLU A 104 -5.43 7.06 -11.56
N ARG A 105 -5.81 5.99 -12.27
CA ARG A 105 -5.80 5.97 -13.75
C ARG A 105 -6.75 7.00 -14.34
N PHE A 106 -7.95 7.11 -13.78
CA PHE A 106 -8.93 8.11 -14.21
C PHE A 106 -8.42 9.54 -13.92
N TRP A 107 -7.84 9.77 -12.74
CA TRP A 107 -7.25 11.05 -12.35
C TRP A 107 -6.05 11.43 -13.22
N SER A 108 -5.22 10.47 -13.64
CA SER A 108 -4.12 10.72 -14.59
C SER A 108 -4.62 11.31 -15.91
N ILE A 109 -5.79 10.88 -16.37
CA ILE A 109 -6.45 11.43 -17.57
C ILE A 109 -7.02 12.81 -17.29
N LEU A 110 -7.76 12.98 -16.19
CA LEU A 110 -8.33 14.29 -15.81
C LEU A 110 -7.24 15.35 -15.57
N ASN A 111 -6.08 14.97 -15.06
CA ASN A 111 -4.99 15.88 -14.75
C ASN A 111 -4.50 16.63 -16.00
N ARG A 112 -4.66 16.04 -17.19
CA ARG A 112 -4.34 16.68 -18.48
C ARG A 112 -5.22 17.91 -18.77
N PHE A 113 -6.38 18.00 -18.15
CA PHE A 113 -7.34 19.10 -18.27
C PHE A 113 -7.27 20.08 -17.09
N SER A 114 -6.41 19.83 -16.10
CA SER A 114 -6.30 20.67 -14.89
C SER A 114 -5.93 22.11 -15.20
N GLY A 115 -5.05 22.34 -16.19
CA GLY A 115 -4.64 23.68 -16.61
C GLY A 115 -5.80 24.51 -17.16
N MET A 116 -6.54 23.95 -18.13
CA MET A 116 -7.65 24.67 -18.77
C MET A 116 -8.87 24.83 -17.86
N THR A 117 -9.15 23.84 -17.00
CA THR A 117 -10.31 23.88 -16.11
C THR A 117 -10.20 24.93 -15.00
N ARG A 118 -8.99 25.41 -14.68
CA ARG A 118 -8.78 26.47 -13.66
C ARG A 118 -9.51 27.76 -13.99
N SER A 119 -9.39 28.23 -15.23
CA SER A 119 -9.97 29.50 -15.68
C SER A 119 -11.42 29.39 -16.17
N MET A 120 -11.98 28.17 -16.18
CA MET A 120 -13.36 27.95 -16.61
C MET A 120 -14.38 28.36 -15.55
N SER A 121 -15.54 28.84 -15.99
CA SER A 121 -16.72 28.94 -15.12
C SER A 121 -17.10 27.56 -14.58
N LYS A 122 -17.82 27.53 -13.45
CA LYS A 122 -18.28 26.28 -12.83
C LYS A 122 -19.08 25.41 -13.82
N TYR A 123 -19.93 26.03 -14.64
CA TYR A 123 -20.74 25.35 -15.63
C TYR A 123 -19.88 24.73 -16.75
N ASN A 124 -18.98 25.50 -17.36
CA ASN A 124 -18.12 25.03 -18.44
C ASN A 124 -17.17 23.93 -17.97
N ARG A 125 -16.63 24.07 -16.75
CA ARG A 125 -15.80 23.03 -16.12
C ARG A 125 -16.58 21.73 -15.95
N LYS A 126 -17.81 21.81 -15.44
CA LYS A 126 -18.67 20.63 -15.24
C LYS A 126 -19.01 19.95 -16.57
N ALA A 127 -19.35 20.71 -17.60
CA ALA A 127 -19.61 20.20 -18.94
C ALA A 127 -18.37 19.44 -19.48
N LEU A 128 -17.20 20.08 -19.48
CA LEU A 128 -15.96 19.45 -19.95
C LEU A 128 -15.62 18.18 -19.16
N ILE A 129 -15.69 18.20 -17.82
CA ILE A 129 -15.42 17.01 -17.01
C ILE A 129 -16.42 15.89 -17.34
N THR A 130 -17.69 16.22 -17.56
CA THR A 130 -18.72 15.25 -17.95
C THR A 130 -18.38 14.59 -19.29
N ASP A 131 -17.94 15.37 -20.28
CA ASP A 131 -17.53 14.82 -21.58
C ASP A 131 -16.31 13.90 -21.45
N VAL A 132 -15.32 14.29 -20.64
CA VAL A 132 -14.13 13.46 -20.39
C VAL A 132 -14.50 12.16 -19.66
N VAL A 133 -15.41 12.23 -18.68
CA VAL A 133 -15.93 11.04 -17.97
C VAL A 133 -16.65 10.10 -18.94
N ASN A 134 -17.51 10.64 -19.80
CA ASN A 134 -18.26 9.87 -20.79
C ASN A 134 -17.32 9.19 -21.79
N PHE A 135 -16.33 9.92 -22.31
CA PHE A 135 -15.29 9.38 -23.18
C PHE A 135 -14.50 8.26 -22.49
N PHE A 136 -14.07 8.46 -21.24
CA PHE A 136 -13.37 7.44 -20.47
C PHE A 136 -14.21 6.18 -20.28
N LYS A 137 -15.48 6.33 -19.89
CA LYS A 137 -16.43 5.23 -19.71
C LYS A 137 -16.61 4.44 -21.01
N GLN A 138 -16.83 5.11 -22.14
CA GLN A 138 -17.01 4.46 -23.44
C GLN A 138 -15.79 3.64 -23.84
N ASN A 139 -14.59 4.22 -23.73
CA ASN A 139 -13.35 3.49 -24.01
C ASN A 139 -13.19 2.28 -23.09
N LYS A 140 -13.52 2.43 -21.81
CA LYS A 140 -13.42 1.33 -20.86
C LYS A 140 -14.39 0.18 -21.19
N MET A 141 -15.60 0.49 -21.63
CA MET A 141 -16.55 -0.52 -22.11
C MET A 141 -16.04 -1.26 -23.36
N ILE A 142 -15.36 -0.56 -24.27
CA ILE A 142 -14.73 -1.18 -25.45
C ILE A 142 -13.59 -2.11 -25.04
N GLU A 143 -12.73 -1.69 -24.10
CA GLU A 143 -11.64 -2.53 -23.55
C GLU A 143 -12.19 -3.82 -22.92
N ILE A 144 -13.23 -3.69 -22.08
CA ILE A 144 -13.88 -4.83 -21.43
C ILE A 144 -14.47 -5.78 -22.49
N ARG A 145 -15.14 -5.24 -23.52
CA ARG A 145 -15.69 -6.08 -24.59
C ARG A 145 -14.60 -6.86 -25.33
N LYS A 146 -13.48 -6.20 -25.65
CA LYS A 146 -12.34 -6.85 -26.31
C LYS A 146 -11.71 -7.95 -25.47
N SER A 147 -11.70 -7.81 -24.13
CA SER A 147 -11.18 -8.88 -23.25
C SER A 147 -12.04 -10.14 -23.27
N PHE A 148 -13.34 -10.04 -23.62
CA PHE A 148 -14.23 -11.19 -23.75
C PHE A 148 -14.25 -11.80 -25.16
N ASN A 149 -14.08 -10.99 -26.21
CA ASN A 149 -13.98 -11.47 -27.58
C ASN A 149 -12.98 -10.61 -28.36
N PRO A 150 -11.73 -11.09 -28.54
CA PRO A 150 -10.67 -10.35 -29.22
C PRO A 150 -10.99 -10.02 -30.68
N ASN A 151 -11.85 -10.81 -31.33
CA ASN A 151 -12.21 -10.69 -32.74
C ASN A 151 -13.57 -10.00 -32.95
N ALA A 152 -14.20 -9.48 -31.90
CA ALA A 152 -15.49 -8.80 -32.04
C ALA A 152 -15.31 -7.51 -32.87
N PRO A 153 -16.02 -7.34 -34.00
CA PRO A 153 -15.95 -6.13 -34.79
C PRO A 153 -16.42 -4.93 -33.95
N LEU A 154 -15.65 -3.83 -34.00
CA LEU A 154 -16.07 -2.55 -33.44
C LEU A 154 -17.32 -2.08 -34.21
N LYS A 155 -18.52 -2.37 -33.69
CA LYS A 155 -19.70 -1.60 -34.04
C LYS A 155 -19.51 -0.22 -33.42
N ILE A 156 -18.90 0.68 -34.20
CA ILE A 156 -18.83 2.10 -33.92
C ILE A 156 -20.29 2.57 -33.76
N LEU A 157 -20.64 3.09 -32.58
CA LEU A 157 -21.93 3.76 -32.41
C LEU A 157 -21.96 4.93 -33.41
N PRO A 158 -22.96 4.99 -34.30
CA PRO A 158 -22.98 5.98 -35.37
C PRO A 158 -23.12 7.36 -34.75
N ASN A 159 -22.26 8.28 -35.19
CA ASN A 159 -22.18 9.70 -34.81
C ASN A 159 -21.26 10.02 -33.65
N PHE A 160 -19.95 9.92 -33.86
CA PHE A 160 -18.98 10.90 -33.36
C PHE A 160 -17.69 10.76 -34.20
N THR A 161 -17.58 11.56 -35.26
CA THR A 161 -16.35 11.72 -36.03
C THR A 161 -15.29 12.33 -35.13
N CYS A 162 -14.25 11.56 -34.85
CA CYS A 162 -13.31 11.78 -33.76
C CYS A 162 -12.01 12.41 -34.29
N ASP A 163 -11.93 13.74 -34.26
CA ASP A 163 -10.65 14.48 -34.39
C ASP A 163 -9.64 14.10 -33.28
N ILE A 164 -10.11 13.45 -32.20
CA ILE A 164 -9.28 12.95 -31.12
C ILE A 164 -8.48 11.71 -31.55
N ALA A 165 -8.96 10.89 -32.48
CA ALA A 165 -8.21 9.74 -32.99
C ALA A 165 -6.94 10.21 -33.74
N ASN A 166 -7.08 11.27 -34.54
CA ASN A 166 -5.95 11.93 -35.21
C ASN A 166 -5.01 12.61 -34.20
N GLN A 167 -5.52 13.22 -33.13
CA GLN A 167 -4.68 13.78 -32.07
C GLN A 167 -3.95 12.72 -31.25
N VAL A 168 -4.58 11.57 -30.97
CA VAL A 168 -3.96 10.43 -30.27
C VAL A 168 -2.89 9.81 -31.16
N PHE A 169 -3.14 9.65 -32.46
CA PHE A 169 -2.14 9.19 -33.42
C PHE A 169 -0.95 10.15 -33.49
N LYS A 170 -1.21 11.47 -33.51
CA LYS A 170 -0.16 12.50 -33.49
C LYS A 170 0.63 12.51 -32.18
N LYS A 171 -0.04 12.36 -31.02
CA LYS A 171 0.62 12.21 -29.71
C LYS A 171 1.45 10.94 -29.59
N TYR A 172 0.96 9.83 -30.13
CA TYR A 172 1.67 8.55 -30.14
C TYR A 172 2.92 8.63 -31.01
N ASN A 173 2.83 9.24 -32.19
CA ASN A 173 3.99 9.50 -33.05
C ASN A 173 4.98 10.50 -32.42
N ASN A 174 4.50 11.52 -31.72
CA ASN A 174 5.37 12.43 -30.98
C ASN A 174 6.07 11.72 -29.81
N ALA A 175 5.37 10.89 -29.03
CA ALA A 175 5.98 10.08 -27.98
C ALA A 175 7.02 9.09 -28.54
N LEU A 176 6.73 8.45 -29.69
CA LEU A 176 7.72 7.63 -30.40
C LEU A 176 8.92 8.44 -30.89
N SER A 177 8.70 9.69 -31.32
CA SER A 177 9.77 10.61 -31.70
C SER A 177 10.60 11.06 -30.50
N ASP A 178 9.98 11.26 -29.33
CA ASP A 178 10.65 11.62 -28.08
C ASP A 178 11.44 10.43 -27.51
N ILE A 179 10.91 9.21 -27.63
CA ILE A 179 11.64 7.96 -27.31
C ILE A 179 12.86 7.81 -28.22
N LYS A 180 12.74 8.12 -29.52
CA LYS A 180 13.88 8.20 -30.45
C LYS A 180 14.85 9.33 -30.07
N ARG A 181 14.36 10.47 -29.56
CA ARG A 181 15.15 11.65 -29.17
C ARG A 181 15.91 11.49 -27.85
N LEU A 182 15.42 10.63 -26.96
CA LEU A 182 16.08 10.28 -25.69
C LEU A 182 17.34 9.42 -25.90
N ASN A 183 17.63 8.99 -27.14
CA ASN A 183 18.78 8.18 -27.53
C ASN A 183 18.95 6.91 -26.66
N ILE A 184 17.86 6.40 -26.09
CA ILE A 184 17.82 5.13 -25.38
C ILE A 184 17.68 4.07 -26.46
N THR A 185 18.73 3.28 -26.67
CA THR A 185 18.68 2.15 -27.58
C THR A 185 17.63 1.14 -27.11
N ASN A 186 17.02 0.38 -28.03
CA ASN A 186 16.09 -0.70 -27.66
C ASN A 186 16.70 -1.62 -26.58
N LYS A 187 18.01 -1.85 -26.65
CA LYS A 187 18.76 -2.59 -25.63
C LYS A 187 18.66 -1.93 -24.24
N LYS A 188 18.88 -0.62 -24.14
CA LYS A 188 18.81 0.14 -22.88
C LYS A 188 17.39 0.26 -22.33
N TYR A 189 16.37 0.36 -23.19
CA TYR A 189 14.96 0.25 -22.77
C TYR A 189 14.64 -1.15 -22.23
N THR A 190 15.13 -2.20 -22.90
CA THR A 190 14.94 -3.59 -22.46
C THR A 190 15.67 -3.86 -21.14
N GLU A 191 16.86 -3.29 -20.95
CA GLU A 191 17.60 -3.34 -19.67
C GLU A 191 16.86 -2.58 -18.57
N LEU A 192 16.35 -1.37 -18.83
CA LEU A 192 15.52 -0.63 -17.88
C LEU A 192 14.21 -1.35 -17.55
N SER A 193 13.59 -2.02 -18.52
CA SER A 193 12.40 -2.84 -18.32
C SER A 193 12.71 -4.07 -17.46
N LYS A 194 13.86 -4.72 -17.69
CA LYS A 194 14.34 -5.85 -16.87
C LYS A 194 14.73 -5.39 -15.47
N ASP A 195 15.35 -4.24 -15.32
CA ASP A 195 15.70 -3.64 -14.04
C ASP A 195 14.43 -3.22 -13.28
N TRP A 196 13.44 -2.66 -13.97
CA TRP A 196 12.12 -2.39 -13.41
C TRP A 196 11.40 -3.67 -13.02
N GLU A 197 11.42 -4.74 -13.82
CA GLU A 197 10.87 -6.06 -13.44
C GLU A 197 11.59 -6.67 -12.24
N LYS A 198 12.91 -6.50 -12.15
CA LYS A 198 13.73 -6.96 -11.02
C LYS A 198 13.42 -6.14 -9.76
N TYR A 199 13.25 -4.82 -9.91
CA TYR A 199 12.87 -3.89 -8.86
C TYR A 199 11.43 -4.12 -8.38
N VAL A 200 10.51 -4.39 -9.30
CA VAL A 200 9.12 -4.79 -9.02
C VAL A 200 9.06 -6.15 -8.36
N LYS A 201 9.93 -7.12 -8.70
CA LYS A 201 10.05 -8.39 -7.95
C LYS A 201 10.58 -8.22 -6.53
N VAL A 202 11.37 -7.18 -6.28
CA VAL A 202 11.91 -6.84 -4.95
C VAL A 202 10.90 -6.04 -4.11
N LEU A 203 10.13 -5.14 -4.74
CA LEU A 203 9.09 -4.34 -4.08
C LEU A 203 7.77 -5.09 -3.91
N ALA A 204 7.40 -5.92 -4.88
CA ALA A 204 6.24 -6.77 -4.79
C ALA A 204 6.62 -7.93 -3.88
N THR A 205 6.34 -7.80 -2.59
CA THR A 205 6.34 -8.99 -1.76
C THR A 205 5.34 -9.96 -2.39
N PRO A 206 5.79 -11.13 -2.89
CA PRO A 206 4.88 -12.05 -3.53
C PRO A 206 3.88 -12.50 -2.47
N ALA A 207 2.61 -12.70 -2.82
CA ALA A 207 1.65 -13.33 -1.89
C ALA A 207 1.94 -14.83 -1.72
N THR A 208 3.21 -15.23 -1.77
CA THR A 208 3.71 -16.57 -1.45
C THR A 208 3.93 -16.68 0.05
N PRO A 209 3.97 -17.90 0.63
CA PRO A 209 4.25 -18.10 2.05
C PRO A 209 5.57 -17.45 2.51
N SER A 210 6.60 -17.49 1.68
CA SER A 210 7.89 -16.82 1.92
C SER A 210 7.77 -15.29 1.91
N GLY A 211 7.01 -14.74 0.97
CA GLY A 211 6.74 -13.31 0.93
C GLY A 211 5.93 -12.87 2.15
N ILE A 212 4.89 -13.60 2.54
CA ILE A 212 4.11 -13.29 3.74
C ILE A 212 5.00 -13.38 5.00
N LYS A 213 5.92 -14.35 5.08
CA LYS A 213 6.91 -14.44 6.17
C LYS A 213 7.85 -13.23 6.23
N ASP A 214 8.41 -12.82 5.09
CA ASP A 214 9.25 -11.61 4.99
C ASP A 214 8.47 -10.34 5.31
N MET A 215 7.18 -10.29 4.96
CA MET A 215 6.27 -9.20 5.31
C MET A 215 6.07 -9.11 6.81
N LEU A 216 5.82 -10.26 7.44
CA LEU A 216 5.67 -10.37 8.88
C LEU A 216 6.95 -9.85 9.55
N GLU A 217 8.14 -10.35 9.21
CA GLU A 217 9.42 -9.94 9.85
C GLU A 217 9.72 -8.43 9.71
N ARG A 218 9.25 -7.81 8.62
CA ARG A 218 9.38 -6.35 8.40
C ARG A 218 8.33 -5.55 9.17
N ALA A 219 7.16 -6.13 9.49
CA ALA A 219 6.09 -5.52 10.30
C ALA A 219 6.57 -5.12 11.69
N GLU A 220 7.31 -6.04 12.30
CA GLU A 220 7.86 -5.91 13.65
C GLU A 220 8.76 -4.69 13.80
N LYS A 221 9.42 -4.27 12.71
CA LYS A 221 10.39 -3.17 12.73
C LYS A 221 9.76 -1.77 12.79
N GLN A 222 8.46 -1.61 12.54
CA GLN A 222 7.84 -0.28 12.31
C GLN A 222 7.01 0.30 13.49
N SER A 223 6.79 -0.42 14.60
CA SER A 223 5.83 0.01 15.65
C SER A 223 6.45 0.67 16.90
N ARG A 224 5.61 1.19 17.81
CA ARG A 224 6.01 1.69 19.14
C ARG A 224 6.77 0.64 19.97
N LEU A 225 6.48 -0.65 19.75
CA LEU A 225 7.24 -1.76 20.34
C LEU A 225 8.64 -1.87 19.74
N ALA A 226 8.81 -1.63 18.43
CA ALA A 226 10.12 -1.59 17.79
C ALA A 226 11.03 -0.52 18.42
N ASN A 227 10.45 0.63 18.79
CA ASN A 227 11.16 1.67 19.53
C ASN A 227 11.53 1.23 20.97
N LYS A 228 10.69 0.43 21.64
CA LYS A 228 10.98 -0.16 22.96
C LYS A 228 12.04 -1.26 22.86
N SER A 229 12.00 -2.09 21.82
CA SER A 229 13.02 -3.12 21.53
C SER A 229 14.38 -2.51 21.20
N GLU A 230 14.40 -1.45 20.38
CA GLU A 230 15.64 -0.71 20.10
C GLU A 230 16.18 -0.05 21.37
N TYR A 231 15.31 0.53 22.20
CA TYR A 231 15.71 1.07 23.50
C TYR A 231 16.35 0.01 24.40
N ILE A 232 15.74 -1.16 24.51
CA ILE A 232 16.21 -2.27 25.36
C ILE A 232 17.52 -2.87 24.82
N ARG A 233 17.64 -3.04 23.51
CA ARG A 233 18.88 -3.48 22.85
C ARG A 233 20.04 -2.52 23.13
N LEU A 234 19.80 -1.20 22.99
CA LEU A 234 20.81 -0.18 23.26
C LEU A 234 21.22 -0.17 24.74
N CYS A 235 20.28 -0.37 25.67
CA CYS A 235 20.57 -0.49 27.09
C CYS A 235 21.43 -1.73 27.41
N ALA A 236 21.11 -2.90 26.84
CA ALA A 236 21.93 -4.10 27.00
C ALA A 236 23.36 -3.89 26.49
N GLU A 237 23.51 -3.31 25.30
CA GLU A 237 24.81 -3.00 24.70
C GLU A 237 25.63 -2.02 25.56
N TYR A 238 24.98 -0.99 26.11
CA TYR A 238 25.62 -0.03 27.02
C TYR A 238 26.08 -0.66 28.34
N LEU A 239 25.27 -1.54 28.92
CA LEU A 239 25.58 -2.22 30.17
C LEU A 239 26.70 -3.24 30.01
N GLN A 240 26.71 -4.00 28.91
CA GLN A 240 27.79 -4.92 28.58
C GLN A 240 29.13 -4.19 28.45
N ILE A 241 29.17 -3.08 27.70
CA ILE A 241 30.39 -2.24 27.57
C ILE A 241 30.83 -1.70 28.94
N THR A 242 29.89 -1.37 29.82
CA THR A 242 30.21 -0.85 31.16
C THR A 242 30.80 -1.94 32.07
N GLU A 243 30.37 -3.20 31.91
CA GLU A 243 30.96 -4.35 32.60
C GLU A 243 32.34 -4.70 32.04
N ASP A 244 32.49 -4.71 30.70
CA ASP A 244 33.76 -4.96 30.02
C ASP A 244 34.84 -3.92 30.38
N LEU A 245 34.45 -2.66 30.61
CA LEU A 245 35.33 -1.59 31.08
C LEU A 245 35.75 -1.75 32.55
N LYS A 246 35.01 -2.51 33.36
CA LYS A 246 35.30 -2.77 34.78
C LYS A 246 36.18 -4.01 34.97
N ASP A 247 36.31 -4.88 33.97
CA ASP A 247 37.13 -6.09 34.05
C ASP A 247 38.63 -5.75 34.04
N PRO A 248 39.36 -6.00 35.16
CA PRO A 248 40.77 -5.67 35.29
C PRO A 248 41.70 -6.52 34.41
N SER A 249 41.21 -7.62 33.81
CA SER A 249 41.96 -8.47 32.88
C SER A 249 42.06 -7.87 31.47
N ASN A 250 41.17 -6.93 31.13
CA ASN A 250 41.02 -6.37 29.79
C ASN A 250 41.97 -5.16 29.52
N LYS A 251 43.21 -5.24 30.02
CA LYS A 251 44.16 -4.10 30.07
C LYS A 251 44.88 -3.76 28.75
N LYS A 252 44.48 -4.34 27.63
CA LYS A 252 45.07 -4.02 26.32
C LYS A 252 44.03 -4.06 25.21
N ILE A 253 43.29 -2.97 25.03
CA ILE A 253 42.83 -2.42 23.73
C ILE A 253 42.24 -1.03 24.04
N THR A 254 42.56 -0.06 23.19
CA THR A 254 42.08 1.34 23.16
C THR A 254 40.70 1.63 23.80
N ASN A 255 40.69 1.84 25.12
CA ASN A 255 39.53 2.25 25.91
C ASN A 255 38.81 3.50 25.37
N THR A 256 39.53 4.37 24.65
CA THR A 256 38.97 5.58 24.04
C THR A 256 37.81 5.27 23.08
N ARG A 257 37.87 4.18 22.32
CA ARG A 257 36.81 3.80 21.37
C ARG A 257 35.56 3.27 22.08
N LEU A 258 35.74 2.43 23.11
CA LEU A 258 34.65 1.91 23.93
C LEU A 258 33.98 3.01 24.76
N ILE A 259 34.76 3.97 25.29
CA ILE A 259 34.24 5.16 25.97
C ILE A 259 33.44 6.04 25.00
N ALA A 260 33.93 6.26 23.78
CA ALA A 260 33.20 7.01 22.75
C ALA A 260 31.89 6.30 22.33
N GLN A 261 31.91 4.97 22.19
CA GLN A 261 30.73 4.16 21.91
C GLN A 261 29.72 4.22 23.06
N SER A 262 30.17 4.06 24.30
CA SER A 262 29.34 4.18 25.51
C SER A 262 28.65 5.55 25.59
N ASN A 263 29.39 6.64 25.35
CA ASN A 263 28.85 8.00 25.31
C ASN A 263 27.81 8.20 24.18
N SER A 264 28.04 7.59 23.02
CA SER A 264 27.11 7.63 21.89
C SER A 264 25.81 6.87 22.18
N LEU A 265 25.93 5.66 22.74
CA LEU A 265 24.80 4.83 23.16
C LEU A 265 23.97 5.56 24.23
N TYR A 266 24.60 6.15 25.23
CA TYR A 266 23.92 6.92 26.27
C TYR A 266 23.05 8.05 25.72
N LYS A 267 23.54 8.80 24.72
CA LYS A 267 22.77 9.86 24.05
C LYS A 267 21.52 9.30 23.36
N LYS A 268 21.64 8.17 22.66
CA LYS A 268 20.50 7.50 21.98
C LYS A 268 19.48 6.95 22.97
N ILE A 269 19.95 6.29 24.03
CA ILE A 269 19.11 5.79 25.13
C ILE A 269 18.32 6.95 25.75
N ARG A 270 18.98 8.07 26.08
CA ARG A 270 18.34 9.25 26.65
C ARG A 270 17.27 9.83 25.71
N ALA A 271 17.57 9.98 24.42
CA ALA A 271 16.62 10.51 23.45
C ALA A 271 15.37 9.63 23.31
N LEU A 272 15.53 8.30 23.25
CA LEU A 272 14.41 7.36 23.20
C LEU A 272 13.60 7.36 24.50
N ARG A 273 14.29 7.40 25.65
CA ARG A 273 13.67 7.48 26.97
C ARG A 273 12.79 8.72 27.11
N ASP A 274 13.35 9.90 26.85
CA ASP A 274 12.68 11.18 27.06
C ASP A 274 11.50 11.34 26.07
N LYS A 275 11.61 10.77 24.86
CA LYS A 275 10.56 10.80 23.85
C LYS A 275 9.39 9.85 24.12
N TYR A 276 9.66 8.65 24.64
CA TYR A 276 8.65 7.58 24.78
C TYR A 276 8.28 7.22 26.23
N GLY A 277 8.96 7.83 27.22
CA GLY A 277 8.72 7.60 28.64
C GLY A 277 9.17 6.22 29.12
N PHE A 278 10.20 5.64 28.51
CA PHE A 278 10.68 4.31 28.90
C PHE A 278 11.39 4.31 30.26
N ARG A 279 11.29 3.19 30.99
CA ARG A 279 11.92 3.02 32.29
C ARG A 279 13.43 2.85 32.16
N ILE A 280 14.20 3.43 33.09
CA ILE A 280 15.66 3.32 33.14
C ILE A 280 16.05 1.90 33.53
N ILE A 281 16.98 1.31 32.78
CA ILE A 281 17.58 0.00 33.01
C ILE A 281 19.01 0.21 33.52
N THR A 282 19.36 -0.37 34.66
CA THR A 282 20.68 -0.14 35.29
C THR A 282 21.57 -1.38 35.36
N ARG A 283 21.01 -2.57 35.14
CA ARG A 283 21.71 -3.86 35.25
C ARG A 283 21.19 -4.85 34.19
N LEU A 284 22.02 -5.83 33.80
CA LEU A 284 21.65 -6.84 32.81
C LEU A 284 20.61 -7.86 33.33
N ASP A 285 20.47 -7.99 34.65
CA ASP A 285 19.48 -8.84 35.34
C ASP A 285 18.13 -8.12 35.59
N ASP A 286 17.91 -6.93 35.00
CA ASP A 286 16.71 -6.14 35.23
C ASP A 286 15.45 -6.83 34.68
N ARG A 287 14.41 -6.89 35.52
CA ARG A 287 13.10 -7.47 35.18
C ARG A 287 12.48 -6.84 33.93
N TYR A 288 12.83 -5.60 33.59
CA TYR A 288 12.34 -4.93 32.39
C TYR A 288 12.73 -5.64 31.08
N PHE A 289 13.84 -6.40 31.06
CA PHE A 289 14.20 -7.27 29.94
C PHE A 289 13.22 -8.45 29.80
N LEU A 290 12.88 -9.10 30.91
CA LEU A 290 11.91 -10.21 30.95
C LEU A 290 10.49 -9.73 30.65
N GLU A 291 10.07 -8.60 31.23
CA GLU A 291 8.78 -7.97 30.92
C GLU A 291 8.67 -7.61 29.44
N HIS A 292 9.75 -7.09 28.85
CA HIS A 292 9.77 -6.86 27.42
C HIS A 292 9.74 -8.16 26.62
N GLU A 293 10.42 -9.21 27.05
CA GLU A 293 10.37 -10.51 26.40
C GLU A 293 8.95 -11.09 26.39
N GLU A 294 8.22 -10.96 27.49
CA GLU A 294 6.80 -11.35 27.60
C GLU A 294 5.88 -10.44 26.77
N GLU A 295 6.07 -9.12 26.80
CA GLU A 295 5.34 -8.19 25.93
C GLU A 295 5.60 -8.46 24.45
N VAL A 296 6.85 -8.81 24.13
CA VAL A 296 7.29 -9.27 22.81
C VAL A 296 6.59 -10.58 22.49
N LYS A 297 6.41 -11.55 23.39
CA LYS A 297 5.64 -12.77 23.09
C LYS A 297 4.14 -12.52 22.85
N VAL A 298 3.56 -11.48 23.46
CA VAL A 298 2.15 -11.10 23.29
C VAL A 298 1.92 -10.27 22.02
N VAL A 299 2.87 -9.42 21.65
CA VAL A 299 2.73 -8.43 20.56
C VAL A 299 3.55 -8.79 19.32
N ARG A 300 4.66 -9.56 19.43
CA ARG A 300 5.31 -10.24 18.29
C ARG A 300 4.40 -11.36 17.83
N TYR A 301 3.39 -10.97 17.10
CA TYR A 301 2.43 -11.88 16.49
C TYR A 301 1.68 -12.72 17.52
N ASN A 302 0.39 -12.88 17.28
CA ASN A 302 -0.07 -14.26 17.38
C ASN A 302 0.49 -14.96 16.13
N THR A 303 1.73 -15.50 16.21
CA THR A 303 2.34 -16.22 15.08
C THR A 303 1.40 -17.32 14.65
N GLN A 304 0.65 -17.92 15.57
CA GLN A 304 -0.37 -18.91 15.26
C GLN A 304 -1.50 -18.35 14.39
N VAL A 305 -1.94 -17.09 14.55
CA VAL A 305 -2.96 -16.47 13.68
C VAL A 305 -2.38 -16.13 12.30
N ALA A 306 -1.15 -15.63 12.24
CA ALA A 306 -0.50 -15.30 10.98
C ALA A 306 -0.08 -16.56 10.20
N GLU A 307 0.48 -17.55 10.89
CA GLU A 307 0.79 -18.89 10.40
C GLU A 307 -0.49 -19.62 10.01
N ALA A 308 -1.57 -19.57 10.82
CA ALA A 308 -2.87 -20.12 10.42
C ALA A 308 -3.41 -19.42 9.17
N LYS A 309 -3.23 -18.10 9.01
CA LYS A 309 -3.65 -17.39 7.80
C LYS A 309 -2.79 -17.78 6.59
N VAL A 310 -1.48 -17.97 6.78
CA VAL A 310 -0.57 -18.47 5.73
C VAL A 310 -0.93 -19.91 5.35
N GLU A 311 -1.16 -20.78 6.33
CA GLU A 311 -1.59 -22.16 6.14
C GLU A 311 -2.95 -22.22 5.45
N GLU A 312 -3.92 -21.39 5.87
CA GLU A 312 -5.22 -21.23 5.24
C GLU A 312 -5.05 -20.84 3.76
N VAL A 313 -4.24 -19.82 3.46
CA VAL A 313 -3.97 -19.38 2.08
C VAL A 313 -3.28 -20.47 1.25
N VAL A 314 -2.35 -21.23 1.85
CA VAL A 314 -1.66 -22.36 1.19
C VAL A 314 -2.61 -23.53 0.94
N GLN A 315 -3.53 -23.81 1.87
CA GLN A 315 -4.52 -24.87 1.77
C GLN A 315 -5.62 -24.52 0.75
N THR A 316 -6.12 -23.29 0.76
CA THR A 316 -7.16 -22.82 -0.18
C THR A 316 -6.62 -22.59 -1.59
N ARG A 317 -5.29 -22.43 -1.76
CA ARG A 317 -4.66 -22.20 -3.07
C ARG A 317 -3.46 -23.14 -3.33
N PRO A 318 -3.70 -24.44 -3.63
CA PRO A 318 -2.63 -25.44 -3.76
C PRO A 318 -1.57 -25.13 -4.82
N TRP A 319 -1.93 -24.40 -5.88
CA TRP A 319 -1.01 -23.95 -6.95
C TRP A 319 0.03 -22.91 -6.50
N TYR A 320 -0.09 -22.36 -5.29
CA TYR A 320 0.99 -21.58 -4.69
C TYR A 320 2.20 -22.45 -4.32
N LYS A 321 2.01 -23.75 -4.04
CA LYS A 321 3.12 -24.66 -3.72
C LYS A 321 4.10 -24.83 -4.89
N SER A 322 3.64 -24.75 -6.13
CA SER A 322 4.50 -24.85 -7.33
C SER A 322 5.28 -23.56 -7.63
N LEU A 323 5.02 -22.48 -6.91
CA LEU A 323 5.74 -21.20 -7.01
C LEU A 323 6.74 -21.00 -5.85
N LEU A 324 6.86 -21.99 -4.95
CA LEU A 324 7.88 -22.02 -3.91
C LEU A 324 9.22 -22.35 -4.56
N PRO A 325 10.27 -21.51 -4.42
CA PRO A 325 11.62 -21.98 -4.67
C PRO A 325 11.98 -22.98 -3.55
N PHE A 326 12.43 -24.17 -3.93
CA PHE A 326 13.11 -25.11 -3.03
C PHE A 326 14.38 -24.47 -2.44
#